data_AF-A0A0R0D882-F1
#
_entry.id   AF-A0A0R0D882-F1
#
_cell.length_a   1.000
_cell.length_b   1.000
_cell.length_c   1.000
_cell.angle_alpha   90.00
_cell.angle_beta   90.00
_cell.angle_gamma   90.00
#
_symmetry.space_group_name_H-M   'P 1'
#
loop_
_entity.id
_entity.type
_entity.pdbx_description
1 polymer ?
#
loop_
_entity_poly.entity_id
_entity_poly.type
_entity_poly.pdbx_seq_one_letter_code
_entity_poly.pdbx_strand_id
1 'polypeptide(L)'
;MLQGQQDPAIVQATAQIIEHARGHRLVVLGELHGTAEIPALAARLAATYADAGPLTLALEVPHTEQAALDRYLASDGGQAAWNALAGTPFWQVSDDQHDGRRSVQMRQLVEAMRALRKQGAAVQVLAYDVAKEQADAHDHHWRDARMADNLRAAAAQQPGVLLVLSGNVHAMRARPSWAPAELQLAPMTSLLLDLEPFAVNLTAASGQFWGCLPDGCQALPARTQMTQPLLRVTEPERVYDLVLQLPQLSIATLYEIP
;
A
#
# COMPACT_ATOMS: atom_id res chain seq x y z
N MET A 1 -8.99 9.25 14.92
CA MET A 1 -9.39 8.65 13.63
C MET A 1 -8.65 9.39 12.53
N LEU A 2 -8.13 8.66 11.55
CA LEU A 2 -7.50 9.21 10.36
C LEU A 2 -8.56 10.02 9.58
N GLN A 3 -8.19 11.22 9.11
CA GLN A 3 -9.11 12.05 8.32
C GLN A 3 -9.50 11.33 7.02
N GLY A 4 -10.75 11.50 6.59
CA GLY A 4 -11.25 10.90 5.34
C GLY A 4 -11.81 9.47 5.45
N GLN A 5 -11.63 8.76 6.58
CA GLN A 5 -12.21 7.41 6.75
C GLN A 5 -13.75 7.37 6.70
N GLN A 6 -14.41 8.49 6.98
CA GLN A 6 -15.88 8.62 6.93
C GLN A 6 -16.36 9.28 5.63
N ASP A 7 -15.45 9.58 4.70
CA ASP A 7 -15.83 10.07 3.38
C ASP A 7 -16.73 9.03 2.69
N PRO A 8 -17.90 9.43 2.14
CA PRO A 8 -18.83 8.49 1.50
C PRO A 8 -18.20 7.64 0.40
N ALA A 9 -17.27 8.19 -0.39
CA ALA A 9 -16.59 7.45 -1.44
C ALA A 9 -15.63 6.40 -0.85
N ILE A 10 -14.95 6.73 0.25
CA ILE A 10 -14.07 5.77 0.96
C ILE A 10 -14.89 4.66 1.63
N VAL A 11 -16.03 5.00 2.21
CA VAL A 11 -16.98 4.04 2.80
C VAL A 11 -17.49 3.09 1.72
N GLN A 12 -17.95 3.63 0.58
CA GLN A 12 -18.43 2.84 -0.55
C GLN A 12 -17.33 1.94 -1.13
N ALA A 13 -16.13 2.49 -1.34
CA ALA A 13 -15.01 1.74 -1.88
C ALA A 13 -14.60 0.58 -0.96
N THR A 14 -14.60 0.82 0.36
CA THR A 14 -14.34 -0.24 1.34
C THR A 14 -15.37 -1.35 1.24
N ALA A 15 -16.66 -1.01 1.15
CA ALA A 15 -17.72 -2.01 1.02
C ALA A 15 -17.57 -2.86 -0.25
N GLN A 16 -17.25 -2.22 -1.39
CA GLN A 16 -17.04 -2.91 -2.67
C GLN A 16 -15.84 -3.87 -2.62
N ILE A 17 -14.72 -3.44 -2.01
CA ILE A 17 -13.54 -4.31 -1.87
C ILE A 17 -13.86 -5.49 -0.95
N ILE A 18 -14.50 -5.26 0.20
CA ILE A 18 -14.88 -6.34 1.14
C ILE A 18 -15.84 -7.34 0.50
N GLU A 19 -16.82 -6.85 -0.27
CA GLU A 19 -17.77 -7.70 -0.97
C GLU A 19 -17.09 -8.61 -1.98
N HIS A 20 -16.22 -8.06 -2.83
CA HIS A 20 -15.59 -8.81 -3.93
C HIS A 20 -14.38 -9.63 -3.51
N ALA A 21 -13.60 -9.18 -2.52
CA ALA A 21 -12.45 -9.91 -2.00
C ALA A 21 -12.84 -11.06 -1.06
N ARG A 22 -14.14 -11.23 -0.75
CA ARG A 22 -14.63 -12.20 0.23
C ARG A 22 -13.98 -13.57 0.07
N GLY A 23 -13.38 -14.07 1.16
CA GLY A 23 -12.74 -15.38 1.21
C GLY A 23 -11.25 -15.37 0.86
N HIS A 24 -10.74 -14.31 0.23
CA HIS A 24 -9.32 -14.16 -0.03
C HIS A 24 -8.58 -13.72 1.24
N ARG A 25 -7.47 -14.40 1.52
CA ARG A 25 -6.57 -14.03 2.63
C ARG A 25 -5.55 -12.98 2.23
N LEU A 26 -5.10 -13.00 0.98
CA LEU A 26 -4.15 -12.02 0.44
C LEU A 26 -4.92 -10.99 -0.38
N VAL A 27 -5.03 -9.76 0.11
CA VAL A 27 -5.70 -8.65 -0.58
C VAL A 27 -4.65 -7.60 -0.90
N VAL A 28 -4.41 -7.34 -2.20
CA VAL A 28 -3.35 -6.45 -2.66
C VAL A 28 -3.98 -5.19 -3.26
N LEU A 29 -3.74 -4.05 -2.61
CA LEU A 29 -4.14 -2.74 -3.09
C LEU A 29 -2.98 -2.13 -3.89
N GLY A 30 -3.17 -2.05 -5.20
CA GLY A 30 -2.34 -1.27 -6.10
C GLY A 30 -2.73 0.19 -6.08
N GLU A 31 -1.82 1.07 -5.69
CA GLU A 31 -2.05 2.50 -5.55
C GLU A 31 -1.18 3.36 -6.47
N LEU A 32 -1.60 4.62 -6.59
CA LEU A 32 -0.75 5.72 -6.99
C LEU A 32 -0.20 6.36 -5.71
N HIS A 33 1.12 6.39 -5.54
CA HIS A 33 1.75 6.81 -4.30
C HIS A 33 1.46 8.26 -3.91
N GLY A 34 1.55 8.53 -2.61
CA GLY A 34 1.49 9.88 -2.09
C GLY A 34 0.14 10.55 -2.30
N THR A 35 -0.93 9.83 -2.01
CA THR A 35 -2.30 10.36 -1.99
C THR A 35 -2.87 10.39 -0.58
N ALA A 36 -3.89 11.22 -0.34
CA ALA A 36 -4.51 11.31 0.97
C ALA A 36 -5.57 10.22 1.22
N GLU A 37 -6.30 9.87 0.16
CA GLU A 37 -7.48 9.02 0.20
C GLU A 37 -7.13 7.53 0.33
N ILE A 38 -6.05 7.08 -0.30
CA ILE A 38 -5.71 5.65 -0.31
C ILE A 38 -5.24 5.16 1.08
N PRO A 39 -4.38 5.89 1.83
CA PRO A 39 -4.12 5.55 3.23
C PRO A 39 -5.39 5.55 4.10
N ALA A 40 -6.34 6.45 3.83
CA ALA A 40 -7.64 6.46 4.51
C ALA A 40 -8.48 5.21 4.21
N LEU A 41 -8.55 4.81 2.94
CA LEU A 41 -9.18 3.57 2.50
C LEU A 41 -8.50 2.34 3.13
N ALA A 42 -7.17 2.25 3.07
CA ALA A 42 -6.41 1.16 3.65
C ALA A 42 -6.66 1.02 5.15
N ALA A 43 -6.67 2.12 5.90
CA ALA A 43 -6.96 2.10 7.33
C ALA A 43 -8.40 1.66 7.65
N ARG A 44 -9.37 2.02 6.79
CA ARG A 44 -10.77 1.60 6.97
C ARG A 44 -10.97 0.12 6.64
N LEU A 45 -10.33 -0.37 5.57
CA LEU A 45 -10.26 -1.80 5.26
C LEU A 45 -9.62 -2.57 6.41
N ALA A 46 -8.50 -2.06 6.93
CA ALA A 46 -7.81 -2.66 8.07
C ALA A 46 -8.71 -2.76 9.30
N ALA A 47 -9.41 -1.69 9.69
CA ALA A 47 -10.37 -1.75 10.79
C ALA A 47 -11.45 -2.82 10.54
N THR A 48 -12.03 -2.85 9.33
CA THR A 48 -13.07 -3.82 8.96
C THR A 48 -12.58 -5.27 9.04
N TYR A 49 -11.37 -5.56 8.55
CA TYR A 49 -10.80 -6.91 8.63
C TYR A 49 -10.37 -7.28 10.05
N ALA A 50 -9.83 -6.33 10.82
CA ALA A 50 -9.39 -6.53 12.19
C ALA A 50 -10.56 -6.87 13.14
N ASP A 51 -11.76 -6.34 12.86
CA ASP A 51 -12.99 -6.71 13.57
C ASP A 51 -13.40 -8.17 13.32
N ALA A 52 -13.03 -8.73 12.17
CA ALA A 52 -13.33 -10.11 11.79
C ALA A 52 -12.26 -11.13 12.23
N GLY A 53 -11.03 -10.69 12.50
CA GLY A 53 -9.94 -11.56 12.93
C GLY A 53 -8.55 -10.94 12.81
N PRO A 54 -7.49 -11.75 12.93
CA PRO A 54 -6.12 -11.27 12.78
C PRO A 54 -5.88 -10.62 11.42
N LEU A 55 -5.14 -9.51 11.44
CA LEU A 55 -4.81 -8.73 10.26
C LEU A 55 -3.34 -8.32 10.29
N THR A 56 -2.71 -8.43 9.13
CA THR A 56 -1.42 -7.81 8.86
C THR A 56 -1.56 -6.79 7.74
N LEU A 57 -1.23 -5.54 8.04
CA LEU A 57 -1.06 -4.51 7.03
C LEU A 57 0.39 -4.53 6.53
N ALA A 58 0.61 -4.95 5.29
CA ALA A 58 1.92 -4.94 4.67
C ALA A 58 2.11 -3.66 3.86
N LEU A 59 3.16 -2.91 4.17
CA LEU A 59 3.50 -1.63 3.56
C LEU A 59 4.77 -1.76 2.74
N GLU A 60 4.78 -1.11 1.57
CA GLU A 60 5.95 -0.99 0.69
C GLU A 60 7.03 -0.07 1.30
N VAL A 61 7.55 -0.52 2.43
CA VAL A 61 8.57 0.10 3.28
C VAL A 61 9.71 -0.92 3.43
N PRO A 62 10.99 -0.50 3.36
CA PRO A 62 12.11 -1.42 3.49
C PRO A 62 12.08 -2.22 4.79
N HIS A 63 12.38 -3.51 4.73
CA HIS A 63 12.38 -4.41 5.90
C HIS A 63 13.30 -3.94 7.04
N THR A 64 14.31 -3.11 6.75
CA THR A 64 15.18 -2.46 7.74
C THR A 64 14.41 -1.56 8.71
N GLU A 65 13.21 -1.12 8.34
CA GLU A 65 12.32 -0.30 9.17
C GLU A 65 11.46 -1.10 10.15
N GLN A 66 11.41 -2.44 10.02
CA GLN A 66 10.50 -3.29 10.78
C GLN A 66 10.66 -3.09 12.29
N ALA A 67 11.89 -3.09 12.79
CA ALA A 67 12.16 -2.93 14.22
C ALA A 67 11.73 -1.54 14.75
N ALA A 68 11.72 -0.50 13.92
CA ALA A 68 11.24 0.82 14.30
C ALA A 68 9.71 0.89 14.29
N LEU A 69 9.07 0.29 13.29
CA LEU A 69 7.62 0.15 13.22
C LEU A 69 7.07 -0.63 14.42
N ASP A 70 7.69 -1.76 14.77
CA ASP A 70 7.27 -2.59 15.91
C ASP A 70 7.36 -1.81 17.24
N ARG A 71 8.45 -1.05 17.44
CA ARG A 71 8.60 -0.17 18.61
C ARG A 71 7.50 0.90 18.65
N TYR A 72 7.18 1.53 17.52
CA TYR A 72 6.11 2.52 17.45
C TYR A 72 4.75 1.89 17.77
N LEU A 73 4.45 0.70 17.22
CA LEU A 73 3.21 -0.02 17.49
C LEU A 73 3.04 -0.44 18.96
N ALA A 74 4.14 -0.70 19.67
CA ALA A 74 4.13 -1.02 21.09
C ALA A 74 3.95 0.23 21.99
N SER A 75 4.33 1.41 21.48
CA SER A 75 4.40 2.66 22.24
C SER A 75 3.03 3.29 22.59
N ASP A 76 3.08 4.45 23.24
CA ASP A 76 1.93 5.31 23.50
C ASP A 76 1.48 6.13 22.27
N GLY A 77 2.24 6.07 21.16
CA GLY A 77 1.98 6.82 19.92
C GLY A 77 2.34 8.30 20.01
N GLY A 78 2.94 8.73 21.12
CA GLY A 78 3.29 10.12 21.38
C GLY A 78 4.38 10.64 20.45
N GLN A 79 4.62 11.95 20.53
CA GLN A 79 5.57 12.64 19.65
C GLN A 79 6.98 12.06 19.73
N ALA A 80 7.44 11.63 20.92
CA ALA A 80 8.75 11.01 21.08
C ALA A 80 8.86 9.66 20.36
N ALA A 81 7.83 8.82 20.46
CA ALA A 81 7.78 7.54 19.75
C ALA A 81 7.74 7.76 18.23
N TRP A 82 6.97 8.75 17.77
CA TRP A 82 6.95 9.13 16.37
C TRP A 82 8.32 9.63 15.90
N ASN A 83 8.97 10.54 16.63
CA ASN A 83 10.28 11.06 16.26
C ASN A 83 11.34 9.95 16.16
N ALA A 84 11.22 8.90 16.98
CA ALA A 84 12.11 7.74 16.91
C ALA A 84 11.89 6.87 15.66
N LEU A 85 10.66 6.82 15.12
CA LEU A 85 10.35 6.17 13.84
C LEU A 85 10.72 7.09 12.66
N ALA A 86 10.31 8.35 12.71
CA ALA A 86 10.66 9.36 11.69
C ALA A 86 12.17 9.60 11.57
N GLY A 87 12.93 9.21 12.60
CA GLY A 87 14.37 9.30 12.67
C GLY A 87 15.15 8.26 11.86
N THR A 88 14.48 7.27 11.25
CA THR A 88 15.16 6.19 10.52
C THR A 88 15.32 6.49 9.03
N PRO A 89 16.22 5.77 8.31
CA PRO A 89 16.61 6.12 6.95
C PRO A 89 15.44 6.20 5.94
N PHE A 90 14.41 5.36 6.07
CA PHE A 90 13.25 5.49 5.20
C PHE A 90 12.45 6.77 5.45
N TRP A 91 12.36 7.27 6.67
CA TRP A 91 11.53 8.45 6.94
C TRP A 91 12.29 9.77 6.77
N GLN A 92 13.63 9.72 6.70
CA GLN A 92 14.50 10.86 6.44
C GLN A 92 14.94 10.89 4.96
N VAL A 93 14.41 11.81 4.15
CA VAL A 93 14.86 12.08 2.78
C VAL A 93 15.11 13.56 2.57
N SER A 94 16.38 13.95 2.49
CA SER A 94 16.80 15.36 2.37
C SER A 94 16.61 16.00 1.00
N ASP A 95 16.12 15.28 -0.01
CA ASP A 95 16.20 15.69 -1.41
C ASP A 95 14.85 15.55 -2.15
N ASP A 96 14.81 15.92 -3.43
CA ASP A 96 13.63 15.84 -4.33
C ASP A 96 13.19 14.42 -4.70
N GLN A 97 13.81 13.39 -4.12
CA GLN A 97 13.55 11.96 -4.33
C GLN A 97 12.40 11.43 -3.44
N HIS A 98 11.34 12.23 -3.30
CA HIS A 98 10.19 11.91 -2.45
C HIS A 98 8.97 11.45 -3.24
N ASP A 99 8.83 10.13 -3.41
CA ASP A 99 7.72 9.49 -4.14
C ASP A 99 6.36 9.47 -3.40
N GLY A 100 6.31 10.03 -2.20
CA GLY A 100 5.08 10.19 -1.42
C GLY A 100 4.76 9.05 -0.45
N ARG A 101 5.55 7.96 -0.44
CA ARG A 101 5.40 6.86 0.55
C ARG A 101 5.75 7.27 1.98
N ARG A 102 6.39 8.43 2.16
CA ARG A 102 6.79 9.00 3.46
C ARG A 102 5.95 10.26 3.74
N SER A 103 4.64 10.11 3.85
CA SER A 103 3.71 11.24 4.02
C SER A 103 3.06 11.25 5.41
N VAL A 104 2.49 12.41 5.75
CA VAL A 104 1.64 12.57 6.96
C VAL A 104 0.53 11.53 6.98
N GLN A 105 -0.06 11.22 5.83
CA GLN A 105 -1.15 10.25 5.70
C GLN A 105 -0.68 8.82 5.92
N MET A 106 0.54 8.46 5.49
CA MET A 106 1.14 7.17 5.82
C MET A 106 1.44 7.01 7.31
N ARG A 107 1.91 8.06 8.00
CA ARG A 107 1.98 8.03 9.48
C ARG A 107 0.63 7.84 10.13
N GLN A 108 -0.38 8.55 9.66
CA GLN A 108 -1.72 8.43 10.22
C GLN A 108 -2.30 7.02 10.00
N LEU A 109 -1.95 6.35 8.89
CA LEU A 109 -2.24 4.92 8.68
C LEU A 109 -1.51 4.05 9.70
N VAL A 110 -0.21 4.24 9.92
CA VAL A 110 0.55 3.48 10.94
C VAL A 110 -0.02 3.71 12.35
N GLU A 111 -0.38 4.95 12.70
CA GLU A 111 -1.03 5.28 13.97
C GLU A 111 -2.43 4.63 14.08
N ALA A 112 -3.19 4.55 12.99
CA ALA A 112 -4.47 3.83 13.00
C ALA A 112 -4.28 2.35 13.35
N MET A 113 -3.22 1.70 12.84
CA MET A 113 -2.90 0.31 13.20
C MET A 113 -2.49 0.17 14.67
N ARG A 114 -1.72 1.12 15.20
CA ARG A 114 -1.38 1.17 16.63
C ARG A 114 -2.63 1.32 17.49
N ALA A 115 -3.54 2.21 17.12
CA ALA A 115 -4.78 2.45 17.84
C ALA A 115 -5.67 1.20 17.88
N LEU A 116 -5.82 0.49 16.75
CA LEU A 116 -6.53 -0.79 16.70
C LEU A 116 -5.89 -1.82 17.64
N ARG A 117 -4.55 -1.93 17.65
CA ARG A 117 -3.83 -2.84 18.55
C ARG A 117 -4.04 -2.49 20.03
N LYS A 118 -4.05 -1.20 20.39
CA LYS A 118 -4.35 -0.76 21.77
C LYS A 118 -5.79 -1.05 22.18
N GLN A 119 -6.71 -1.14 21.23
CA GLN A 119 -8.09 -1.56 21.47
C GLN A 119 -8.25 -3.09 21.57
N GLY A 120 -7.15 -3.85 21.47
CA GLY A 120 -7.15 -5.31 21.60
C GLY A 120 -7.24 -6.08 20.28
N ALA A 121 -7.28 -5.38 19.13
CA ALA A 121 -7.28 -6.05 17.83
C ALA A 121 -5.94 -6.76 17.56
N ALA A 122 -6.00 -7.94 16.95
CA ALA A 122 -4.84 -8.73 16.57
C ALA A 122 -4.21 -8.19 15.26
N VAL A 123 -3.57 -7.03 15.38
CA VAL A 123 -3.04 -6.25 14.25
C VAL A 123 -1.50 -6.21 14.25
N GLN A 124 -0.93 -6.40 13.07
CA GLN A 124 0.50 -6.24 12.77
C GLN A 124 0.72 -5.29 11.59
N VAL A 125 1.90 -4.66 11.53
CA VAL A 125 2.39 -3.95 10.35
C VAL A 125 3.66 -4.62 9.88
N LEU A 126 3.75 -4.91 8.58
CA LEU A 126 4.90 -5.54 7.94
C LEU A 126 5.52 -4.57 6.94
N ALA A 127 6.82 -4.30 7.07
CA ALA A 127 7.65 -3.66 6.05
C ALA A 127 8.23 -4.76 5.14
N TYR A 128 7.70 -4.87 3.91
CA TYR A 128 8.04 -6.01 3.03
C TYR A 128 9.00 -5.65 1.89
N ASP A 129 9.35 -4.39 1.71
CA ASP A 129 10.23 -3.94 0.63
C ASP A 129 11.71 -4.28 0.93
N VAL A 130 12.56 -4.21 -0.09
CA VAL A 130 13.99 -4.42 0.01
C VAL A 130 14.70 -3.16 0.52
N ALA A 131 15.78 -3.36 1.28
CA ALA A 131 16.71 -2.28 1.65
C ALA A 131 17.42 -1.74 0.41
N LYS A 132 17.57 -0.41 0.30
CA LYS A 132 18.19 0.27 -0.84
C LYS A 132 19.68 -0.05 -1.00
N GLU A 133 20.34 -0.45 0.09
CA GLU A 133 21.77 -0.74 0.14
C GLU A 133 22.13 -2.11 -0.45
N GLN A 134 21.13 -2.95 -0.76
CA GLN A 134 21.36 -4.22 -1.45
C GLN A 134 21.76 -3.96 -2.91
N ALA A 135 22.83 -4.61 -3.37
CA ALA A 135 23.44 -4.35 -4.68
C ALA A 135 22.44 -4.40 -5.84
N ASP A 136 21.50 -5.35 -5.80
CA ASP A 136 20.51 -5.59 -6.84
C ASP A 136 19.17 -4.88 -6.59
N ALA A 137 19.06 -4.00 -5.58
CA ALA A 137 17.81 -3.31 -5.25
C ALA A 137 17.27 -2.41 -6.38
N HIS A 138 18.14 -2.02 -7.32
CA HIS A 138 17.79 -1.26 -8.51
C HIS A 138 17.27 -2.13 -9.67
N ASP A 139 17.48 -3.46 -9.61
CA ASP A 139 16.84 -4.40 -10.54
C ASP A 139 15.39 -4.63 -10.09
N HIS A 140 14.45 -4.10 -10.87
CA HIS A 140 13.03 -4.21 -10.58
C HIS A 140 12.51 -5.65 -10.55
N HIS A 141 13.10 -6.58 -11.31
CA HIS A 141 12.70 -7.99 -11.28
C HIS A 141 13.16 -8.67 -10.01
N TRP A 142 14.42 -8.41 -9.62
CA TRP A 142 14.95 -8.92 -8.37
C TRP A 142 14.16 -8.37 -7.18
N ARG A 143 13.90 -7.06 -7.16
CA ARG A 143 13.13 -6.42 -6.09
C ARG A 143 11.72 -7.02 -5.94
N ASP A 144 11.00 -7.23 -7.05
CA ASP A 144 9.66 -7.81 -7.02
C ASP A 144 9.66 -9.26 -6.52
N ALA A 145 10.65 -10.06 -6.91
CA ALA A 145 10.81 -11.42 -6.40
C ALA A 145 11.05 -11.43 -4.89
N ARG A 146 11.91 -10.53 -4.37
CA ARG A 146 12.18 -10.43 -2.93
C ARG A 146 10.98 -9.91 -2.14
N MET A 147 10.24 -8.95 -2.68
CA MET A 147 8.99 -8.50 -2.07
C MET A 147 7.96 -9.64 -2.00
N ALA A 148 7.85 -10.43 -3.08
CA ALA A 148 6.98 -11.62 -3.10
C ALA A 148 7.42 -12.65 -2.06
N ASP A 149 8.71 -12.97 -1.94
CA ASP A 149 9.24 -13.87 -0.91
C ASP A 149 8.87 -13.42 0.50
N ASN A 150 9.01 -12.12 0.78
CA ASN A 150 8.68 -11.53 2.09
C ASN A 150 7.18 -11.67 2.40
N LEU A 151 6.31 -11.36 1.43
CA LEU A 151 4.86 -11.54 1.58
C LEU A 151 4.46 -13.01 1.73
N ARG A 152 5.10 -13.92 0.99
CA ARG A 152 4.88 -15.38 1.10
C ARG A 152 5.26 -15.88 2.48
N ALA A 153 6.41 -15.45 3.01
CA ALA A 153 6.83 -15.79 4.37
C ALA A 153 5.83 -15.28 5.42
N ALA A 154 5.33 -14.04 5.26
CA ALA A 154 4.32 -13.49 6.14
C ALA A 154 2.99 -14.27 6.07
N ALA A 155 2.50 -14.59 4.88
CA ALA A 155 1.27 -15.36 4.69
C ALA A 155 1.34 -16.77 5.32
N ALA A 156 2.53 -17.39 5.33
CA ALA A 156 2.76 -18.69 5.96
C ALA A 156 2.82 -18.62 7.49
N GLN A 157 3.35 -17.54 8.06
CA GLN A 157 3.56 -17.39 9.50
C GLN A 157 2.39 -16.72 10.23
N GLN A 158 1.60 -15.91 9.53
CA GLN A 158 0.61 -15.02 10.14
C GLN A 158 -0.80 -15.48 9.74
N PRO A 159 -1.66 -15.85 10.71
CA PRO A 159 -3.04 -16.21 10.42
C PRO A 159 -3.85 -14.96 10.01
N GLY A 160 -4.99 -15.18 9.36
CA GLY A 160 -5.92 -14.10 8.99
C GLY A 160 -5.59 -13.44 7.65
N VAL A 161 -5.98 -12.17 7.51
CA VAL A 161 -5.87 -11.38 6.27
C VAL A 161 -4.51 -10.69 6.21
N LEU A 162 -3.85 -10.77 5.06
CA LEU A 162 -2.68 -9.99 4.68
C LEU A 162 -3.14 -8.92 3.69
N LEU A 163 -3.32 -7.69 4.19
CA LEU A 163 -3.69 -6.52 3.40
C LEU A 163 -2.42 -5.80 2.96
N VAL A 164 -2.11 -5.86 1.67
CA VAL A 164 -0.90 -5.27 1.09
C VAL A 164 -1.23 -3.94 0.44
N LEU A 165 -0.47 -2.89 0.75
CA LEU A 165 -0.53 -1.60 0.05
C LEU A 165 0.77 -1.41 -0.72
N SER A 166 0.68 -1.37 -2.06
CA SER A 166 1.82 -1.30 -2.96
C SER A 166 1.54 -0.37 -4.15
N GLY A 167 2.59 0.09 -4.81
CA GLY A 167 2.47 0.71 -6.12
C GLY A 167 1.74 -0.22 -7.09
N ASN A 168 0.89 0.35 -7.94
CA ASN A 168 -0.01 -0.41 -8.81
C ASN A 168 0.72 -1.45 -9.70
N VAL A 169 1.92 -1.16 -10.20
CA VAL A 169 2.68 -2.11 -11.02
C VAL A 169 2.99 -3.39 -10.25
N HIS A 170 3.45 -3.31 -8.99
CA HIS A 170 3.70 -4.47 -8.15
C HIS A 170 2.44 -5.28 -7.82
N ALA A 171 1.28 -4.60 -7.79
CA ALA A 171 -0.01 -5.22 -7.53
C ALA A 171 -0.58 -6.00 -8.73
N MET A 172 0.03 -5.92 -9.92
CA MET A 172 -0.44 -6.62 -11.11
C MET A 172 -0.31 -8.14 -10.95
N ARG A 173 -1.39 -8.87 -11.25
CA ARG A 173 -1.39 -10.35 -11.34
C ARG A 173 -0.70 -10.88 -12.59
N ALA A 174 -0.68 -10.07 -13.65
CA ALA A 174 -0.11 -10.40 -14.92
C ALA A 174 0.46 -9.12 -15.55
N ARG A 175 1.59 -9.23 -16.24
CA ARG A 175 2.12 -8.13 -17.04
C ARG A 175 1.18 -7.89 -18.24
N PRO A 176 0.69 -6.67 -18.48
CA PRO A 176 -0.10 -6.37 -19.67
C PRO A 176 0.68 -6.69 -20.95
N SER A 177 0.03 -7.26 -21.96
CA SER A 177 0.68 -7.62 -23.24
C SER A 177 1.24 -6.42 -24.00
N TRP A 178 0.69 -5.23 -23.77
CA TRP A 178 1.14 -3.95 -24.33
C TRP A 178 2.16 -3.22 -23.46
N ALA A 179 2.59 -3.81 -22.33
CA ALA A 179 3.51 -3.17 -21.40
C ALA A 179 4.86 -2.84 -22.06
N PRO A 180 5.37 -1.62 -21.87
CA PRO A 180 6.66 -1.20 -22.42
C PRO A 180 7.80 -2.02 -21.81
N ALA A 181 8.91 -2.20 -22.53
CA ALA A 181 10.00 -3.11 -22.14
C ALA A 181 10.53 -2.82 -20.73
N GLU A 182 10.50 -1.56 -20.34
CA GLU A 182 10.96 -1.01 -19.06
C GLU A 182 10.07 -1.41 -17.87
N LEU A 183 8.83 -1.88 -18.10
CA LEU A 183 7.98 -2.39 -17.02
C LEU A 183 8.56 -3.68 -16.44
N GLN A 184 8.16 -4.06 -15.22
CA GLN A 184 8.54 -5.33 -14.59
C GLN A 184 8.04 -6.54 -15.42
N LEU A 185 8.90 -7.53 -15.66
CA LEU A 185 8.60 -8.76 -16.41
C LEU A 185 7.69 -9.68 -15.60
N ALA A 186 7.99 -9.81 -14.30
CA ALA A 186 7.16 -10.49 -13.32
C ALA A 186 6.84 -9.51 -12.18
N PRO A 187 5.70 -8.81 -12.26
CA PRO A 187 5.20 -8.02 -11.13
C PRO A 187 5.12 -8.86 -9.86
N MET A 188 5.40 -8.27 -8.69
CA MET A 188 5.38 -8.95 -7.39
C MET A 188 4.15 -9.87 -7.21
N THR A 189 2.94 -9.40 -7.50
CA THR A 189 1.71 -10.19 -7.27
C THR A 189 1.56 -11.36 -8.24
N SER A 190 2.15 -11.29 -9.43
CA SER A 190 2.20 -12.42 -10.38
C SER A 190 3.01 -13.61 -9.86
N LEU A 191 3.92 -13.38 -8.90
CA LEU A 191 4.73 -14.41 -8.24
C LEU A 191 4.04 -15.04 -7.01
N LEU A 192 2.82 -14.60 -6.72
CA LEU A 192 2.03 -15.01 -5.56
C LEU A 192 0.69 -15.66 -5.94
N LEU A 193 0.49 -16.01 -7.22
CA LEU A 193 -0.80 -16.53 -7.69
C LEU A 193 -1.24 -17.83 -7.02
N ASP A 194 -0.30 -18.63 -6.51
CA ASP A 194 -0.55 -19.83 -5.71
C ASP A 194 -1.17 -19.53 -4.34
N LEU A 195 -1.07 -18.29 -3.85
CA LEU A 195 -1.74 -17.81 -2.64
C LEU A 195 -3.12 -17.22 -2.91
N GLU A 196 -3.62 -17.33 -4.16
CA GLU A 196 -4.91 -16.81 -4.60
C GLU A 196 -5.12 -15.33 -4.18
N PRO A 197 -4.26 -14.38 -4.60
CA PRO A 197 -4.41 -12.98 -4.24
C PRO A 197 -5.73 -12.42 -4.78
N PHE A 198 -6.25 -11.38 -4.13
CA PHE A 198 -7.27 -10.50 -4.68
C PHE A 198 -6.65 -9.11 -4.92
N ALA A 199 -6.33 -8.82 -6.18
CA ALA A 199 -5.63 -7.61 -6.60
C ALA A 199 -6.61 -6.52 -7.01
N VAL A 200 -6.51 -5.35 -6.37
CA VAL A 200 -7.35 -4.18 -6.61
C VAL A 200 -6.48 -3.04 -7.14
N ASN A 201 -6.79 -2.51 -8.31
CA ASN A 201 -6.19 -1.27 -8.79
C ASN A 201 -7.04 -0.07 -8.37
N LEU A 202 -6.46 0.81 -7.57
CA LEU A 202 -7.07 2.06 -7.13
C LEU A 202 -6.68 3.17 -8.10
N THR A 203 -7.69 3.82 -8.68
CA THR A 203 -7.52 4.97 -9.56
C THR A 203 -8.47 6.09 -9.18
N ALA A 204 -8.45 7.21 -9.91
CA ALA A 204 -9.43 8.28 -9.75
C ALA A 204 -9.86 8.96 -11.03
N ALA A 205 -11.03 9.59 -10.97
CA ALA A 205 -11.58 10.40 -12.05
C ALA A 205 -10.86 11.76 -12.18
N SER A 206 -10.20 12.22 -11.11
CA SER A 206 -9.47 13.49 -11.07
C SER A 206 -8.43 13.52 -9.94
N GLY A 207 -7.56 14.54 -9.95
CA GLY A 207 -6.62 14.79 -8.87
C GLY A 207 -5.17 14.51 -9.25
N GLN A 208 -4.34 14.25 -8.23
CA GLN A 208 -2.90 14.13 -8.35
C GLN A 208 -2.34 13.07 -7.38
N PHE A 209 -1.14 12.59 -7.70
CA PHE A 209 -0.35 11.68 -6.88
C PHE A 209 1.12 12.11 -6.92
N TRP A 210 1.96 11.61 -6.01
CA TRP A 210 3.41 11.82 -6.09
C TRP A 210 4.03 10.79 -7.02
N GLY A 211 4.77 11.26 -8.02
CA GLY A 211 5.51 10.40 -8.93
C GLY A 211 6.89 10.96 -9.25
N CYS A 212 7.84 10.06 -9.48
CA CYS A 212 9.22 10.42 -9.78
C CYS A 212 9.49 10.31 -11.28
N LEU A 213 9.99 11.41 -11.84
CA LEU A 213 10.54 11.48 -13.18
C LEU A 213 12.08 11.51 -13.06
N PRO A 214 12.83 11.38 -14.19
CA PRO A 214 14.28 11.44 -14.16
C PRO A 214 14.85 12.70 -13.47
N ASP A 215 14.14 13.84 -13.58
CA ASP A 215 14.56 15.13 -13.02
C ASP A 215 14.01 15.40 -11.60
N GLY A 216 13.44 14.39 -10.93
CA GLY A 216 12.94 14.48 -9.56
C GLY A 216 11.46 14.09 -9.39
N CYS A 217 11.01 14.07 -8.14
CA CYS A 217 9.63 13.72 -7.80
C CYS A 217 8.73 14.96 -7.70
N GLN A 218 7.53 14.85 -8.27
CA GLN A 218 6.55 15.92 -8.32
C GLN A 218 5.11 15.40 -8.31
N ALA A 219 4.18 16.33 -8.14
CA ALA A 219 2.75 16.09 -8.30
C ALA A 219 2.42 15.76 -9.76
N LEU A 220 1.99 14.52 -10.04
CA LEU A 220 1.55 14.09 -11.36
C LEU A 220 0.03 13.92 -11.40
N PRO A 221 -0.64 14.16 -12.55
CA PRO A 221 -2.08 13.99 -12.67
C PRO A 221 -2.53 12.54 -12.42
N ALA A 222 -3.50 12.35 -11.54
CA ALA A 222 -4.22 11.09 -11.34
C ALA A 222 -5.58 11.17 -12.06
N ARG A 223 -5.64 10.75 -13.32
CA ARG A 223 -6.89 10.78 -14.10
C ARG A 223 -7.02 9.57 -14.99
N THR A 224 -7.95 8.69 -14.62
CA THR A 224 -8.43 7.60 -15.48
C THR A 224 -9.86 7.89 -15.88
N GLN A 225 -10.24 7.59 -17.11
CA GLN A 225 -11.63 7.61 -17.54
C GLN A 225 -12.18 6.19 -17.49
N MET A 226 -13.25 5.98 -16.73
CA MET A 226 -13.95 4.70 -16.67
C MET A 226 -15.43 4.95 -16.94
N THR A 227 -16.07 4.01 -17.64
CA THR A 227 -17.52 4.09 -17.90
C THR A 227 -18.34 3.89 -16.63
N GLN A 228 -17.81 3.15 -15.67
CA GLN A 228 -18.37 2.89 -14.34
C GLN A 228 -17.25 3.01 -13.31
N PRO A 229 -17.54 3.46 -12.06
CA PRO A 229 -16.51 3.65 -11.04
C PRO A 229 -15.97 2.33 -10.47
N LEU A 230 -16.49 1.19 -10.92
CA LEU A 230 -16.08 -0.13 -10.51
C LEU A 230 -16.07 -1.06 -11.74
N LEU A 231 -14.98 -1.80 -11.91
CA LEU A 231 -14.85 -2.83 -12.93
C LEU A 231 -14.29 -4.09 -12.29
N ARG A 232 -15.06 -5.18 -12.33
CA ARG A 232 -14.60 -6.52 -11.95
C ARG A 232 -14.16 -7.28 -13.19
N VAL A 233 -12.99 -7.91 -13.12
CA VAL A 233 -12.40 -8.65 -14.23
C VAL A 233 -12.22 -10.10 -13.75
N THR A 234 -12.56 -11.08 -14.58
CA THR A 234 -12.54 -12.51 -14.18
C THR A 234 -11.80 -13.40 -15.17
N GLU A 235 -11.36 -12.83 -16.27
CA GLU A 235 -10.57 -13.46 -17.31
C GLU A 235 -9.24 -13.99 -16.74
N PRO A 236 -8.70 -15.11 -17.25
CA PRO A 236 -7.45 -15.68 -16.73
C PRO A 236 -6.26 -14.73 -16.78
N GLU A 237 -6.11 -13.99 -17.88
CA GLU A 237 -4.99 -13.06 -18.15
C GLU A 237 -5.21 -11.66 -17.54
N ARG A 238 -6.16 -11.52 -16.61
CA ARG A 238 -6.49 -10.23 -16.01
C ARG A 238 -5.30 -9.67 -15.22
N VAL A 239 -5.08 -8.37 -15.38
CA VAL A 239 -4.03 -7.63 -14.67
C VAL A 239 -4.41 -7.40 -13.20
N TYR A 240 -5.70 -7.19 -12.92
CA TYR A 240 -6.27 -7.02 -11.58
C TYR A 240 -7.61 -7.76 -11.50
N ASP A 241 -8.05 -8.14 -10.30
CA ASP A 241 -9.38 -8.71 -10.07
C ASP A 241 -10.46 -7.61 -10.03
N LEU A 242 -10.07 -6.42 -9.54
CA LEU A 242 -10.94 -5.27 -9.39
C LEU A 242 -10.20 -3.99 -9.79
N VAL A 243 -10.87 -3.10 -10.52
CA VAL A 243 -10.43 -1.71 -10.71
C VAL A 243 -11.49 -0.81 -10.11
N LEU A 244 -11.08 0.05 -9.17
CA LEU A 244 -11.95 0.94 -8.43
C LEU A 244 -11.52 2.39 -8.64
N GLN A 245 -12.44 3.22 -9.10
CA GLN A 245 -12.23 4.64 -9.34
C GLN A 245 -12.83 5.47 -8.21
N LEU A 246 -11.96 6.10 -7.44
CA LEU A 246 -12.35 7.15 -6.50
C LEU A 246 -12.70 8.44 -7.26
N PRO A 247 -13.56 9.32 -6.71
CA PRO A 247 -13.87 10.60 -7.36
C PRO A 247 -12.63 11.49 -7.55
N GLN A 248 -11.73 11.48 -6.56
CA GLN A 248 -10.54 12.32 -6.54
C GLN A 248 -9.42 11.64 -5.75
N LEU A 249 -8.17 11.90 -6.17
CA LEU A 249 -6.98 11.71 -5.35
C LEU A 249 -6.33 13.06 -5.07
N SER A 250 -6.20 13.42 -3.81
CA SER A 250 -5.52 14.62 -3.36
C SER A 250 -4.08 14.28 -3.03
N ILE A 251 -3.17 15.19 -3.37
CA ILE A 251 -1.76 14.99 -3.07
C ILE A 251 -1.51 14.91 -1.56
N ALA A 252 -0.77 13.88 -1.14
CA ALA A 252 -0.39 13.71 0.25
C ALA A 252 0.60 14.80 0.69
N THR A 253 0.56 15.12 1.98
CA THR A 253 1.46 16.09 2.60
C THR A 253 2.76 15.39 2.93
N LEU A 254 3.86 15.84 2.33
CA LEU A 254 5.20 15.34 2.63
C LEU A 254 5.67 15.85 3.99
N TYR A 255 6.64 15.16 4.60
CA TYR A 255 7.34 15.73 5.74
C TYR A 255 8.22 16.88 5.28
N GLU A 256 8.03 18.05 5.88
CA GLU A 256 9.06 19.09 5.85
C GLU A 256 10.21 18.60 6.72
N ILE A 257 11.36 18.32 6.10
CA ILE A 257 12.60 18.17 6.85
C ILE A 257 13.01 19.59 7.28
N PRO A 258 13.36 19.80 8.57
CA PRO A 258 13.89 21.08 9.03
C PRO A 258 15.14 21.51 8.24
#